data_AF-A0A1B3NDE4-F1
#
_entry.id   AF-A0A1B3NDE4-F1
#
_cell.length_a   1.000
_cell.length_b   1.000
_cell.length_c   1.000
_cell.angle_alpha   90.00
_cell.angle_beta   90.00
_cell.angle_gamma   90.00
#
_symmetry.space_group_name_H-M   'P 1'
#
loop_
_entity.id
_entity.type
_entity.pdbx_description
1 polymer ?
#
loop_
_entity_poly.entity_id
_entity_poly.type
_entity_poly.pdbx_seq_one_letter_code
_entity_poly.pdbx_strand_id
1 'polypeptide(L)'
;MRRHLIALSLALLASMGSARAQSLTELSQTAVAALEPIGQIQIVFLDRTGDDPGQFWYRAMQKLCTKTGDNWCDSDLTMLQDTTNPIGWSRVLTYKNAQGVTKKVCVILPPTVGISAGFAASGLSSGAVYSYRELPSSSQMEAFLTLMHGANCLNTTDDTKEVKRADGFAAMTLALLEGYAGFVPGQDVTPARKFSLYRNAESTRWSVNVAERIMLDQWKAEAVAILSSNGSCNATLVPSANLATDSIQRDAMLPPGEDCSQGTGGAAKGQVSDANLWLWGQRVGMPPQAYTPFKSFRSFADGVAYAWSTAESIAGQR
;
A
#
# COMPACT_ATOMS: atom_id res chain seq x y z
N MET A 1 -49.85 29.08 0.47
CA MET A 1 -48.44 28.86 0.04
C MET A 1 -47.53 28.82 1.25
N ARG A 2 -47.25 27.64 1.83
CA ARG A 2 -46.20 27.33 2.84
C ARG A 2 -46.53 25.98 3.47
N ARG A 3 -46.27 24.87 2.76
CA ARG A 3 -46.24 23.51 3.36
C ARG A 3 -45.50 22.45 2.51
N HIS A 4 -44.81 22.84 1.43
CA HIS A 4 -44.12 21.89 0.54
C HIS A 4 -42.59 22.03 0.49
N LEU A 5 -41.99 22.82 1.39
CA LEU A 5 -40.54 23.07 1.39
C LEU A 5 -39.75 22.35 2.50
N ILE A 6 -40.41 21.58 3.38
CA ILE A 6 -39.73 20.89 4.49
C ILE A 6 -39.49 19.40 4.19
N ALA A 7 -40.23 18.80 3.25
CA ALA A 7 -40.07 17.38 2.91
C ALA A 7 -38.91 17.09 1.94
N LEU A 8 -38.39 18.10 1.22
CA LEU A 8 -37.31 17.88 0.25
C LEU A 8 -35.90 17.94 0.86
N SER A 9 -35.76 18.53 2.05
CA SER A 9 -34.45 18.68 2.72
C SER A 9 -34.09 17.50 3.62
N LEU A 10 -35.06 16.67 4.03
CA LEU A 10 -34.81 15.46 4.83
C LEU A 10 -34.54 14.21 3.96
N ALA A 11 -34.86 14.23 2.67
CA ALA A 11 -34.60 13.11 1.77
C ALA A 11 -33.16 13.09 1.21
N LEU A 12 -32.42 14.21 1.26
CA LEU A 12 -31.02 14.26 0.83
C LEU A 12 -30.00 13.86 1.91
N LEU A 13 -30.43 13.67 3.16
CA LEU A 13 -29.56 13.23 4.27
C LEU A 13 -29.59 11.72 4.51
N ALA A 14 -30.41 10.98 3.76
CA ALA A 14 -30.54 9.52 3.88
C ALA A 14 -29.77 8.72 2.80
N SER A 15 -29.07 9.39 1.88
CA SER A 15 -28.22 8.74 0.86
C SER A 15 -26.73 8.93 1.10
N MET A 16 -26.32 9.45 2.27
CA MET A 16 -24.95 9.23 2.75
C MET A 16 -24.87 7.79 3.25
N GLY A 17 -24.83 6.87 2.28
CA GLY A 17 -24.42 5.50 2.52
C GLY A 17 -23.14 5.56 3.33
N SER A 18 -23.14 4.89 4.48
CA SER A 18 -21.94 4.54 5.22
C SER A 18 -20.88 4.13 4.20
N ALA A 19 -19.87 4.98 4.00
CA ALA A 19 -18.74 4.65 3.16
C ALA A 19 -18.15 3.36 3.72
N ARG A 20 -18.45 2.23 3.08
CA ARG A 20 -17.92 0.93 3.48
C ARG A 20 -16.40 1.08 3.44
N ALA A 21 -15.75 0.83 4.56
CA ALA A 21 -14.29 0.77 4.58
C ALA A 21 -13.85 -0.23 3.51
N GLN A 22 -13.06 0.25 2.54
CA GLN A 22 -12.55 -0.59 1.46
C GLN A 22 -11.67 -1.68 2.08
N SER A 23 -11.82 -2.90 1.58
CA SER A 23 -10.93 -4.00 1.97
C SER A 23 -9.51 -3.76 1.45
N LEU A 24 -8.52 -4.39 2.09
CA LEU A 24 -7.12 -4.30 1.64
C LEU A 24 -6.93 -4.85 0.21
N THR A 25 -7.74 -5.84 -0.19
CA THR A 25 -7.80 -6.36 -1.56
C THR A 25 -8.29 -5.29 -2.55
N GLU A 26 -9.37 -4.58 -2.23
CA GLU A 26 -9.87 -3.49 -3.10
C GLU A 26 -8.86 -2.34 -3.21
N LEU A 27 -8.22 -1.98 -2.09
CA LEU A 27 -7.19 -0.94 -2.06
C LEU A 27 -5.95 -1.33 -2.87
N SER A 28 -5.49 -2.57 -2.77
CA SER A 28 -4.35 -3.05 -3.56
C SER A 28 -4.66 -3.10 -5.05
N GLN A 29 -5.85 -3.54 -5.46
CA GLN A 29 -6.27 -3.47 -6.87
C GLN A 29 -6.36 -2.03 -7.38
N THR A 30 -6.84 -1.10 -6.54
CA THR A 30 -6.88 0.33 -6.86
C THR A 30 -5.46 0.89 -7.03
N ALA A 31 -4.51 0.47 -6.20
CA ALA A 31 -3.10 0.84 -6.33
C ALA A 31 -2.48 0.29 -7.61
N VAL A 32 -2.77 -0.96 -7.99
CA VAL A 32 -2.32 -1.52 -9.26
C VAL A 32 -2.91 -0.76 -10.45
N ALA A 33 -4.19 -0.38 -10.42
CA ALA A 33 -4.79 0.43 -11.47
C ALA A 33 -4.12 1.80 -11.62
N ALA A 34 -3.61 2.38 -10.52
CA ALA A 34 -2.84 3.62 -10.56
C ALA A 34 -1.44 3.48 -11.21
N LEU A 35 -0.97 2.26 -11.50
CA LEU A 35 0.24 2.03 -12.28
C LEU A 35 0.02 2.16 -13.80
N GLU A 36 -1.22 2.05 -14.29
CA GLU A 36 -1.51 2.08 -15.74
C GLU A 36 -0.96 3.33 -16.44
N PRO A 37 -1.12 4.56 -15.90
CA PRO A 37 -0.58 5.76 -16.52
C PRO A 37 0.96 5.82 -16.48
N ILE A 38 1.57 5.21 -15.45
CA ILE A 38 3.03 5.17 -15.27
C ILE A 38 3.65 4.24 -16.31
N GLY A 39 3.09 3.04 -16.47
CA GLY A 39 3.55 2.03 -17.40
C GLY A 39 3.08 2.22 -18.84
N GLN A 40 2.14 3.13 -19.08
CA GLN A 40 1.41 3.27 -20.34
C GLN A 40 0.84 1.93 -20.84
N ILE A 41 0.33 1.12 -19.91
CA ILE A 41 -0.20 -0.22 -20.16
C ILE A 41 -1.52 -0.40 -19.40
N GLN A 42 -2.52 -0.99 -20.06
CA GLN A 42 -3.75 -1.37 -19.39
C GLN A 42 -3.53 -2.66 -18.60
N ILE A 43 -4.07 -2.74 -17.40
CA ILE A 43 -3.97 -3.89 -16.50
C ILE A 43 -5.38 -4.48 -16.28
N VAL A 44 -5.50 -5.79 -16.48
CA VAL A 44 -6.77 -6.53 -16.39
C VAL A 44 -6.66 -7.61 -15.33
N PHE A 45 -7.50 -7.52 -14.29
CA PHE A 45 -7.65 -8.60 -13.31
C PHE A 45 -8.57 -9.70 -13.84
N LEU A 46 -8.02 -10.90 -14.03
CA LEU A 46 -8.75 -12.08 -14.49
C LEU A 46 -9.61 -12.68 -13.36
N ASP A 47 -10.65 -13.42 -13.74
CA ASP A 47 -11.44 -14.20 -12.79
C ASP A 47 -10.81 -15.57 -12.56
N ARG A 48 -10.81 -16.05 -11.32
CA ARG A 48 -10.58 -17.46 -11.04
C ARG A 48 -11.85 -18.24 -11.34
N THR A 49 -11.77 -19.22 -12.24
CA THR A 49 -12.90 -20.10 -12.60
C THR A 49 -12.69 -21.54 -12.13
N GLY A 50 -11.69 -21.77 -11.28
CA GLY A 50 -11.31 -23.11 -10.84
C GLY A 50 -10.69 -23.93 -11.98
N ASP A 51 -11.08 -25.19 -12.08
CA ASP A 51 -10.52 -26.17 -13.01
C ASP A 51 -11.24 -26.20 -14.38
N ASP A 52 -12.05 -25.19 -14.73
CA ASP A 52 -12.68 -25.06 -16.05
C ASP A 52 -11.90 -24.05 -16.92
N PRO A 53 -11.05 -24.53 -17.86
CA PRO A 53 -10.25 -23.66 -18.71
C PRO A 53 -11.09 -22.93 -19.77
N GLY A 54 -12.22 -23.51 -20.19
CA GLY A 54 -13.09 -22.90 -21.20
C GLY A 54 -13.79 -21.65 -20.64
N GLN A 55 -14.34 -21.76 -19.42
CA GLN A 55 -14.90 -20.61 -18.69
C GLN A 55 -13.83 -19.57 -18.39
N PHE A 56 -12.62 -19.99 -18.04
CA PHE A 56 -11.51 -19.08 -17.79
C PHE A 56 -11.21 -18.21 -19.01
N TRP A 57 -11.00 -18.83 -20.17
CA TRP A 57 -10.67 -18.13 -21.41
C TRP A 57 -11.78 -17.19 -21.86
N TYR A 58 -13.04 -17.64 -21.79
CA TYR A 58 -14.19 -16.81 -22.15
C TYR A 58 -14.28 -15.55 -21.28
N ARG A 59 -14.13 -15.68 -19.96
CA ARG A 59 -14.15 -14.53 -19.04
C ARG A 59 -12.93 -13.63 -19.18
N ALA A 60 -11.75 -14.21 -19.40
CA ALA A 60 -10.54 -13.44 -19.65
C ALA A 60 -10.68 -12.57 -20.91
N MET A 61 -11.19 -13.15 -22.00
CA MET A 61 -11.49 -12.42 -23.23
C MET A 61 -12.51 -11.30 -23.00
N GLN A 62 -13.61 -11.59 -22.29
CA GLN A 62 -14.64 -10.60 -21.99
C GLN A 62 -14.08 -9.40 -21.20
N LYS A 63 -13.28 -9.66 -20.15
CA LYS A 63 -12.65 -8.60 -19.35
C LYS A 63 -11.64 -7.81 -20.15
N LEU A 64 -10.83 -8.48 -20.96
CA LEU A 64 -9.85 -7.84 -21.82
C LEU A 64 -10.53 -6.86 -22.77
N CYS A 65 -11.51 -7.32 -23.54
CA CYS A 65 -12.26 -6.48 -24.48
C CYS A 65 -12.99 -5.33 -23.80
N THR A 66 -13.54 -5.55 -22.61
CA THR A 66 -14.18 -4.48 -21.83
C THR A 66 -13.17 -3.40 -21.44
N LYS A 67 -11.96 -3.78 -21.01
CA LYS A 67 -10.91 -2.83 -20.60
C LYS A 67 -10.32 -2.08 -21.79
N THR A 68 -10.15 -2.75 -22.93
CA THR A 68 -9.47 -2.20 -24.12
C THR A 68 -10.41 -1.52 -25.11
N GLY A 69 -11.73 -1.70 -24.92
CA GLY A 69 -12.77 -1.16 -25.79
C GLY A 69 -12.85 -1.84 -27.16
N ASP A 70 -12.30 -3.04 -27.31
CA ASP A 70 -12.31 -3.78 -28.57
C ASP A 70 -13.52 -4.73 -28.65
N ASN A 71 -14.01 -4.96 -29.88
CA ASN A 71 -15.11 -5.91 -30.12
C ASN A 71 -14.66 -7.38 -30.13
N TRP A 72 -13.35 -7.62 -30.30
CA TRP A 72 -12.77 -8.96 -30.42
C TRP A 72 -11.32 -8.95 -29.92
N CYS A 73 -10.99 -9.86 -28.99
CA CYS A 73 -9.68 -9.95 -28.33
C CYS A 73 -9.17 -11.40 -28.29
N ASP A 74 -9.34 -12.12 -29.39
CA ASP A 74 -9.06 -13.57 -29.55
C ASP A 74 -7.58 -13.90 -29.80
N SER A 75 -6.71 -13.16 -29.15
CA SER A 75 -5.28 -13.32 -29.32
C SER A 75 -4.70 -14.25 -28.27
N ASP A 76 -4.38 -15.46 -28.68
CA ASP A 76 -3.49 -16.42 -28.01
C ASP A 76 -3.65 -16.51 -26.48
N LEU A 77 -4.89 -16.38 -25.99
CA LEU A 77 -5.26 -16.62 -24.59
C LEU A 77 -5.06 -18.10 -24.21
N THR A 78 -4.88 -18.96 -25.21
CA THR A 78 -4.39 -20.36 -25.10
C THR A 78 -3.06 -20.46 -24.36
N MET A 79 -2.24 -19.40 -24.33
CA MET A 79 -1.02 -19.33 -23.52
C MET A 79 -1.28 -19.15 -22.02
N LEU A 80 -2.52 -18.80 -21.63
CA LEU A 80 -2.94 -18.70 -20.24
C LEU A 80 -3.40 -20.08 -19.74
N GLN A 81 -2.41 -20.97 -19.51
CA GLN A 81 -2.64 -22.37 -19.13
C GLN A 81 -2.70 -22.57 -17.60
N ASP A 82 -2.11 -21.66 -16.83
CA ASP A 82 -1.99 -21.80 -15.38
C ASP A 82 -3.15 -21.11 -14.64
N THR A 83 -4.36 -21.65 -14.74
CA THR A 83 -5.56 -21.00 -14.17
C THR A 83 -5.73 -21.21 -12.66
N THR A 84 -4.95 -22.12 -12.08
CA THR A 84 -5.13 -22.61 -10.71
C THR A 84 -4.03 -22.15 -9.75
N ASN A 85 -2.93 -21.56 -10.23
CA ASN A 85 -1.81 -21.09 -9.40
C ASN A 85 -2.29 -20.30 -8.18
N PRO A 86 -2.13 -20.77 -6.94
CA PRO A 86 -2.67 -20.08 -5.77
C PRO A 86 -2.07 -18.69 -5.54
N ILE A 87 -0.80 -18.50 -5.88
CA ILE A 87 -0.06 -17.24 -5.69
C ILE A 87 -0.46 -16.20 -6.76
N GLY A 88 -1.12 -16.66 -7.83
CA GLY A 88 -1.44 -15.84 -8.99
C GLY A 88 -0.20 -15.59 -9.85
N TRP A 89 -0.41 -14.86 -10.94
CA TRP A 89 0.64 -14.46 -11.87
C TRP A 89 0.22 -13.22 -12.64
N SER A 90 1.21 -12.55 -13.24
CA SER A 90 1.02 -11.45 -14.18
C SER A 90 1.71 -11.80 -15.49
N ARG A 91 1.10 -11.42 -16.62
CA ARG A 91 1.69 -11.57 -17.95
C ARG A 91 1.29 -10.42 -18.84
N VAL A 92 2.26 -9.93 -19.58
CA VAL A 92 2.02 -8.98 -20.67
C VAL A 92 1.63 -9.77 -21.91
N LEU A 93 0.45 -9.50 -22.42
CA LEU A 93 -0.04 -10.02 -23.69
C LEU A 93 0.07 -8.93 -24.76
N THR A 94 0.47 -9.35 -25.95
CA THR A 94 0.48 -8.50 -27.14
C THR A 94 -0.49 -9.08 -28.14
N TYR A 95 -1.40 -8.26 -28.66
CA TYR A 95 -2.40 -8.71 -29.60
C TYR A 95 -2.73 -7.72 -30.69
N LYS A 96 -3.26 -8.21 -31.81
CA LYS A 96 -3.83 -7.37 -32.86
C LYS A 96 -5.33 -7.29 -32.69
N ASN A 97 -5.87 -6.08 -32.59
CA ASN A 97 -7.31 -5.90 -32.59
C ASN A 97 -7.91 -6.08 -34.01
N ALA A 98 -9.23 -5.96 -34.14
CA ALA A 98 -9.94 -6.14 -35.41
C ALA A 98 -9.48 -5.17 -36.52
N GLN A 99 -8.89 -4.03 -36.16
CA GLN A 99 -8.34 -3.04 -37.08
C GLN A 99 -6.87 -3.31 -37.45
N GLY A 100 -6.28 -4.39 -36.95
CA GLY A 100 -4.88 -4.76 -37.19
C GLY A 100 -3.86 -3.99 -36.33
N VAL A 101 -4.33 -3.17 -35.37
CA VAL A 101 -3.46 -2.42 -34.45
C VAL A 101 -2.95 -3.34 -33.36
N THR A 102 -1.64 -3.38 -33.19
CA THR A 102 -1.01 -4.09 -32.07
C THR A 102 -1.23 -3.34 -30.77
N LYS A 103 -1.87 -3.99 -29.80
CA LYS A 103 -2.08 -3.53 -28.43
C LYS A 103 -1.26 -4.39 -27.46
N LYS A 104 -0.82 -3.75 -26.38
CA LYS A 104 -0.12 -4.37 -25.26
C LYS A 104 -0.99 -4.21 -24.01
N VAL A 105 -1.26 -5.30 -23.33
CA VAL A 105 -2.09 -5.33 -22.11
C VAL A 105 -1.38 -6.22 -21.10
N CYS A 106 -1.44 -5.86 -19.82
CA CYS A 106 -1.07 -6.80 -18.78
C CYS A 106 -2.33 -7.47 -18.24
N VAL A 107 -2.28 -8.77 -18.06
CA VAL A 107 -3.31 -9.52 -17.35
C VAL A 107 -2.73 -10.04 -16.04
N ILE A 108 -3.53 -10.03 -14.99
CA ILE A 108 -3.19 -10.54 -13.67
C ILE A 108 -4.21 -11.60 -13.30
N LEU A 109 -3.77 -12.83 -13.09
CA LEU A 109 -4.54 -13.79 -12.28
C LEU A 109 -4.30 -13.40 -10.81
N PRO A 110 -5.29 -12.84 -10.10
CA PRO A 110 -5.10 -12.44 -8.72
C PRO A 110 -4.82 -13.67 -7.85
N PRO A 111 -4.09 -13.54 -6.72
CA PRO A 111 -3.92 -14.62 -5.75
C PRO A 111 -5.28 -15.17 -5.26
N THR A 112 -5.29 -16.42 -4.77
CA THR A 112 -6.50 -17.02 -4.21
C THR A 112 -6.91 -16.25 -2.95
N VAL A 113 -8.19 -15.92 -2.82
CA VAL A 113 -8.74 -15.28 -1.63
C VAL A 113 -8.46 -16.16 -0.41
N GLY A 114 -7.87 -15.58 0.63
CA GLY A 114 -7.52 -16.33 1.84
C GLY A 114 -6.31 -17.27 1.67
N ILE A 115 -5.45 -17.04 0.67
CA ILE A 115 -4.21 -17.80 0.51
C ILE A 115 -3.43 -17.93 1.82
N SER A 116 -2.96 -19.14 2.11
CA SER A 116 -2.10 -19.38 3.28
C SER A 116 -0.80 -18.60 3.13
N ALA A 117 -0.51 -17.74 4.11
CA ALA A 117 0.74 -17.01 4.14
C ALA A 117 1.96 -17.95 4.17
N GLY A 118 1.82 -19.12 4.82
CA GLY A 118 2.89 -20.13 4.86
C GLY A 118 3.14 -20.77 3.50
N PHE A 119 2.08 -21.04 2.73
CA PHE A 119 2.21 -21.58 1.37
C PHE A 119 2.93 -20.58 0.45
N ALA A 120 2.49 -19.32 0.45
CA ALA A 120 3.09 -18.27 -0.37
C ALA A 120 4.53 -17.96 0.09
N ALA A 121 4.80 -17.91 1.40
CA ALA A 121 6.14 -17.73 1.92
C ALA A 121 7.08 -18.86 1.50
N SER A 122 6.65 -20.13 1.52
CA SER A 122 7.48 -21.25 1.04
C SER A 122 7.86 -21.12 -0.43
N GLY A 123 6.95 -20.62 -1.27
CA GLY A 123 7.22 -20.38 -2.70
C GLY A 123 8.07 -19.14 -2.95
N LEU A 124 8.05 -18.16 -2.04
CA LEU A 124 8.71 -16.86 -2.22
C LEU A 124 9.97 -16.68 -1.38
N SER A 125 10.30 -17.58 -0.44
CA SER A 125 11.27 -17.30 0.62
C SER A 125 12.71 -17.14 0.16
N SER A 126 13.01 -17.39 -1.12
CA SER A 126 14.37 -17.31 -1.67
C SER A 126 15.43 -18.03 -0.80
N GLY A 127 15.03 -19.10 -0.10
CA GLY A 127 15.88 -19.89 0.80
C GLY A 127 15.95 -19.43 2.26
N ALA A 128 15.22 -18.39 2.68
CA ALA A 128 15.19 -17.92 4.05
C ALA A 128 14.39 -18.86 4.97
N VAL A 129 14.94 -19.10 6.17
CA VAL A 129 14.22 -19.77 7.27
C VAL A 129 13.42 -18.72 8.03
N TYR A 130 12.13 -18.97 8.22
CA TYR A 130 11.22 -18.07 8.95
C TYR A 130 10.35 -18.85 9.93
N SER A 131 9.89 -18.19 10.98
CA SER A 131 8.90 -18.75 11.90
C SER A 131 7.48 -18.54 11.39
N TYR A 132 6.59 -19.50 11.64
CA TYR A 132 5.15 -19.35 11.34
C TYR A 132 4.52 -18.17 12.09
N ARG A 133 5.11 -17.72 13.20
CA ARG A 133 4.67 -16.54 13.97
C ARG A 133 5.01 -15.22 13.27
N GLU A 134 5.97 -15.25 12.35
CA GLU A 134 6.46 -14.10 11.59
C GLU A 134 5.76 -13.97 10.24
N LEU A 135 4.73 -14.79 9.97
CA LEU A 135 3.96 -14.70 8.75
C LEU A 135 2.93 -13.55 8.82
N PRO A 136 2.65 -12.89 7.69
CA PRO A 136 1.54 -11.96 7.57
C PRO A 136 0.20 -12.70 7.61
N SER A 137 -0.90 -11.97 7.75
CA SER A 137 -2.24 -12.53 7.56
C SER A 137 -2.47 -12.92 6.10
N SER A 138 -3.49 -13.74 5.83
CA SER A 138 -3.87 -14.08 4.46
C SER A 138 -4.27 -12.87 3.63
N SER A 139 -4.97 -11.89 4.21
CA SER A 139 -5.35 -10.67 3.48
C SER A 139 -4.14 -9.79 3.13
N GLN A 140 -3.15 -9.72 4.02
CA GLN A 140 -1.88 -9.02 3.78
C GLN A 140 -1.08 -9.71 2.68
N MET A 141 -1.01 -11.05 2.71
CA MET A 141 -0.36 -11.83 1.66
C MET A 141 -1.05 -11.63 0.31
N GLU A 142 -2.37 -11.69 0.27
CA GLU A 142 -3.17 -11.45 -0.94
C GLU A 142 -2.91 -10.06 -1.52
N ALA A 143 -2.88 -9.03 -0.67
CA ALA A 143 -2.59 -7.67 -1.08
C ALA A 143 -1.15 -7.51 -1.60
N PHE A 144 -0.16 -8.07 -0.89
CA PHE A 144 1.24 -8.03 -1.33
C PHE A 144 1.41 -8.68 -2.71
N LEU A 145 0.87 -9.89 -2.91
CA LEU A 145 0.95 -10.60 -4.18
C LEU A 145 0.25 -9.84 -5.30
N THR A 146 -0.91 -9.24 -5.02
CA THR A 146 -1.63 -8.38 -5.97
C THR A 146 -0.77 -7.21 -6.41
N LEU A 147 -0.15 -6.50 -5.47
CA LEU A 147 0.73 -5.35 -5.73
C LEU A 147 1.99 -5.76 -6.49
N MET A 148 2.61 -6.88 -6.12
CA MET A 148 3.80 -7.43 -6.76
C MET A 148 3.52 -7.80 -8.22
N HIS A 149 2.40 -8.50 -8.49
CA HIS A 149 1.99 -8.82 -9.86
C HIS A 149 1.62 -7.57 -10.66
N GLY A 150 1.02 -6.56 -10.02
CA GLY A 150 0.79 -5.26 -10.64
C GLY A 150 2.07 -4.55 -11.04
N ALA A 151 3.10 -4.58 -10.19
CA ALA A 151 4.42 -4.03 -10.51
C ALA A 151 5.11 -4.79 -11.65
N ASN A 152 4.99 -6.12 -11.67
CA ASN A 152 5.54 -6.97 -12.73
C ASN A 152 4.91 -6.69 -14.11
N CYS A 153 3.70 -6.11 -14.17
CA CYS A 153 3.13 -5.66 -15.44
C CYS A 153 3.96 -4.58 -16.16
N LEU A 154 4.75 -3.83 -15.40
CA LEU A 154 5.60 -2.74 -15.88
C LEU A 154 7.04 -3.23 -16.13
N ASN A 155 7.27 -4.54 -16.08
CA ASN A 155 8.54 -5.15 -16.40
C ASN A 155 8.87 -5.00 -17.89
N THR A 156 10.13 -4.71 -18.17
CA THR A 156 10.69 -4.57 -19.51
C THR A 156 11.73 -5.64 -19.81
N THR A 157 12.30 -6.26 -18.78
CA THR A 157 13.32 -7.32 -18.86
C THR A 157 13.23 -8.26 -17.67
N ASP A 158 13.38 -9.57 -17.86
CA ASP A 158 13.40 -10.52 -16.73
C ASP A 158 14.75 -10.51 -15.99
N ASP A 159 15.03 -9.44 -15.24
CA ASP A 159 16.26 -9.25 -14.47
C ASP A 159 16.03 -9.12 -12.95
N THR A 160 17.12 -9.21 -12.19
CA THR A 160 17.07 -9.10 -10.73
C THR A 160 16.61 -7.74 -10.24
N LYS A 161 16.84 -6.67 -11.01
CA LYS A 161 16.45 -5.31 -10.64
C LYS A 161 14.92 -5.18 -10.68
N GLU A 162 14.27 -5.70 -11.71
CA GLU A 162 12.81 -5.64 -11.84
C GLU A 162 12.11 -6.46 -10.74
N VAL A 163 12.68 -7.61 -10.35
CA VAL A 163 12.21 -8.37 -9.18
C VAL A 163 12.36 -7.56 -7.89
N LYS A 164 13.53 -6.95 -7.65
CA LYS A 164 13.78 -6.10 -6.47
C LYS A 164 12.80 -4.92 -6.40
N ARG A 165 12.49 -4.31 -7.56
CA ARG A 165 11.53 -3.20 -7.68
C ARG A 165 10.13 -3.66 -7.36
N ALA A 166 9.67 -4.78 -7.93
CA ALA A 166 8.32 -5.28 -7.70
C ALA A 166 8.08 -5.60 -6.22
N ASP A 167 9.05 -6.25 -5.58
CA ASP A 167 9.01 -6.53 -4.14
C ASP A 167 9.04 -5.24 -3.30
N GLY A 168 9.93 -4.30 -3.66
CA GLY A 168 10.06 -3.02 -2.98
C GLY A 168 8.80 -2.17 -3.10
N PHE A 169 8.17 -2.14 -4.28
CA PHE A 169 6.91 -1.46 -4.53
C PHE A 169 5.79 -2.10 -3.72
N ALA A 170 5.67 -3.43 -3.75
CA ALA A 170 4.61 -4.16 -3.06
C ALA A 170 4.68 -3.94 -1.54
N ALA A 171 5.88 -4.03 -0.95
CA ALA A 171 6.05 -3.85 0.48
C ALA A 171 5.84 -2.40 0.95
N MET A 172 6.36 -1.43 0.20
CA MET A 172 6.15 -0.01 0.50
C MET A 172 4.68 0.38 0.39
N THR A 173 4.02 -0.02 -0.69
CA THR A 173 2.61 0.27 -0.95
C THR A 173 1.74 -0.41 0.10
N LEU A 174 2.02 -1.67 0.46
CA LEU A 174 1.29 -2.37 1.53
C LEU A 174 1.39 -1.61 2.86
N ALA A 175 2.60 -1.19 3.26
CA ALA A 175 2.80 -0.40 4.47
C ALA A 175 1.98 0.90 4.46
N LEU A 176 1.97 1.61 3.32
CA LEU A 176 1.24 2.86 3.12
C LEU A 176 -0.27 2.67 2.89
N LEU A 177 -0.76 1.45 2.67
CA LEU A 177 -2.19 1.13 2.65
C LEU A 177 -2.69 0.77 4.05
N GLU A 178 -1.94 -0.05 4.77
CA GLU A 178 -2.35 -0.55 6.09
C GLU A 178 -2.17 0.51 7.19
N GLY A 179 -1.10 1.29 7.14
CA GLY A 179 -0.87 2.29 8.16
C GLY A 179 -0.57 1.76 9.55
N TYR A 180 -0.05 0.53 9.64
CA TYR A 180 0.01 -0.21 10.88
C TYR A 180 0.90 0.49 11.92
N ALA A 181 0.32 0.89 13.05
CA ALA A 181 1.00 1.65 14.10
C ALA A 181 2.18 0.91 14.78
N GLY A 182 2.32 -0.41 14.61
CA GLY A 182 3.33 -1.19 15.32
C GLY A 182 4.79 -0.91 14.94
N PHE A 183 5.06 -0.10 13.90
CA PHE A 183 6.43 0.44 13.71
C PHE A 183 6.83 1.36 14.86
N VAL A 184 5.83 1.89 15.58
CA VAL A 184 6.01 2.94 16.58
C VAL A 184 6.62 2.45 17.87
N PRO A 185 6.37 1.25 18.43
CA PRO A 185 7.11 0.73 19.58
C PRO A 185 8.48 0.11 19.21
N GLY A 186 8.77 -0.12 17.92
CA GLY A 186 10.03 -0.73 17.46
C GLY A 186 10.23 -2.19 17.90
N GLN A 187 9.24 -2.79 18.57
CA GLN A 187 9.26 -4.17 19.05
C GLN A 187 8.42 -5.12 18.20
N ASP A 188 7.54 -4.59 17.33
CA ASP A 188 6.69 -5.39 16.45
C ASP A 188 7.16 -5.30 15.00
N VAL A 189 7.38 -6.46 14.39
CA VAL A 189 7.60 -6.56 12.94
C VAL A 189 6.27 -6.26 12.26
N THR A 190 6.13 -5.05 11.72
CA THR A 190 4.94 -4.65 10.94
C THR A 190 4.67 -5.68 9.83
N PRO A 191 3.40 -5.86 9.40
CA PRO A 191 3.08 -6.78 8.33
C PRO A 191 3.99 -6.63 7.11
N ALA A 192 4.26 -5.40 6.67
CA ALA A 192 5.17 -5.10 5.58
C ALA A 192 6.61 -5.54 5.87
N ARG A 193 7.13 -5.33 7.09
CA ARG A 193 8.47 -5.83 7.49
C ARG A 193 8.55 -7.36 7.46
N LYS A 194 7.45 -8.08 7.74
CA LYS A 194 7.43 -9.55 7.66
C LYS A 194 7.80 -10.05 6.26
N PHE A 195 7.36 -9.35 5.21
CA PHE A 195 7.75 -9.68 3.82
C PHE A 195 9.25 -9.53 3.59
N SER A 196 9.91 -8.53 4.20
CA SER A 196 11.35 -8.37 4.09
C SER A 196 12.14 -9.51 4.74
N LEU A 197 11.62 -10.10 5.83
CA LEU A 197 12.27 -11.18 6.56
C LEU A 197 12.39 -12.45 5.71
N TYR A 198 11.28 -12.93 5.15
CA TYR A 198 11.33 -14.18 4.38
C TYR A 198 11.67 -13.97 2.91
N ARG A 199 11.50 -12.79 2.29
CA ARG A 199 12.06 -12.54 0.94
C ARG A 199 13.59 -12.43 0.96
N ASN A 200 14.19 -12.18 2.14
CA ASN A 200 15.61 -11.88 2.32
C ASN A 200 16.11 -10.81 1.32
N ALA A 201 15.27 -9.79 1.09
CA ALA A 201 15.48 -8.79 0.06
C ALA A 201 15.70 -7.43 0.70
N GLU A 202 16.92 -6.89 0.52
CA GLU A 202 17.29 -5.58 1.05
C GLU A 202 16.42 -4.46 0.50
N SER A 203 16.02 -4.57 -0.78
CA SER A 203 15.12 -3.61 -1.41
C SER A 203 13.78 -3.51 -0.68
N THR A 204 13.21 -4.65 -0.29
CA THR A 204 11.99 -4.74 0.50
C THR A 204 12.17 -4.06 1.86
N ARG A 205 13.29 -4.31 2.55
CA ARG A 205 13.59 -3.69 3.86
C ARG A 205 13.67 -2.17 3.74
N TRP A 206 14.43 -1.65 2.77
CA TRP A 206 14.57 -0.21 2.57
C TRP A 206 13.24 0.46 2.18
N SER A 207 12.49 -0.17 1.28
CA SER A 207 11.15 0.28 0.90
C SER A 207 10.20 0.42 2.08
N VAL A 208 10.21 -0.55 3.01
CA VAL A 208 9.39 -0.49 4.22
C VAL A 208 9.89 0.60 5.17
N ASN A 209 11.21 0.77 5.34
CA ASN A 209 11.76 1.88 6.12
C ASN A 209 11.28 3.24 5.58
N VAL A 210 11.26 3.45 4.26
CA VAL A 210 10.73 4.68 3.65
C VAL A 210 9.25 4.87 3.98
N ALA A 211 8.42 3.83 3.83
CA ALA A 211 7.00 3.93 4.17
C ALA A 211 6.77 4.27 5.64
N GLU A 212 7.41 3.54 6.56
CA GLU A 212 7.29 3.78 8.00
C GLU A 212 7.79 5.17 8.38
N ARG A 213 8.82 5.65 7.70
CA ARG A 213 9.33 6.99 7.90
C ARG A 213 8.32 8.07 7.51
N ILE A 214 7.66 7.91 6.36
CA ILE A 214 6.59 8.83 5.92
C ILE A 214 5.47 8.85 6.96
N MET A 215 5.05 7.69 7.44
CA MET A 215 4.01 7.58 8.47
C MET A 215 4.43 8.23 9.79
N LEU A 216 5.70 8.08 10.19
CA LEU A 216 6.24 8.70 11.40
C LEU A 216 6.27 10.23 11.27
N ASP A 217 6.77 10.76 10.16
CA ASP A 217 6.84 12.20 9.91
C ASP A 217 5.43 12.82 9.83
N GLN A 218 4.46 12.09 9.26
CA GLN A 218 3.06 12.49 9.27
C GLN A 218 2.52 12.59 10.71
N TRP A 219 2.76 11.57 11.54
CA TRP A 219 2.29 11.59 12.93
C TRP A 219 2.94 12.72 13.73
N LYS A 220 4.22 13.04 13.50
CA LYS A 220 4.88 14.18 14.14
C LYS A 220 4.21 15.49 13.77
N ALA A 221 3.90 15.70 12.50
CA ALA A 221 3.20 16.90 12.05
C ALA A 221 1.81 17.01 12.67
N GLU A 222 1.06 15.90 12.74
CA GLU A 222 -0.25 15.84 13.38
C GLU A 222 -0.16 16.11 14.89
N ALA A 223 0.83 15.54 15.59
CA ALA A 223 1.06 15.76 17.00
C ALA A 223 1.35 17.24 17.30
N VAL A 224 2.20 17.90 16.49
CA VAL A 224 2.48 19.34 16.61
C VAL A 224 1.22 20.17 16.41
N ALA A 225 0.41 19.84 15.40
CA ALA A 225 -0.84 20.53 15.13
C ALA A 225 -1.85 20.40 16.30
N ILE A 226 -1.98 19.19 16.86
CA ILE A 226 -2.88 18.93 18.01
C ILE A 226 -2.39 19.69 19.24
N LEU A 227 -1.11 19.61 19.58
CA LEU A 227 -0.54 20.30 20.75
C LEU A 227 -0.69 21.82 20.64
N SER A 228 -0.55 22.37 19.43
CA SER A 228 -0.65 23.81 19.19
C SER A 228 -2.08 24.34 19.03
N SER A 229 -3.08 23.45 18.91
CA SER A 229 -4.45 23.82 18.51
C SER A 229 -5.14 24.84 19.41
N ASN A 230 -4.87 24.81 20.72
CA ASN A 230 -5.51 25.70 21.70
C ASN A 230 -4.64 26.90 22.11
N GLY A 231 -3.50 27.12 21.44
CA GLY A 231 -2.57 28.22 21.73
C GLY A 231 -1.84 28.13 23.07
N SER A 232 -2.07 27.07 23.87
CA SER A 232 -1.41 26.84 25.16
C SER A 232 -0.02 26.23 25.03
N CYS A 233 0.28 25.57 23.90
CA CYS A 233 1.59 25.06 23.57
C CYS A 233 2.11 25.63 22.25
N ASN A 234 3.36 26.08 22.26
CA ASN A 234 4.14 26.34 21.07
C ASN A 234 4.97 25.09 20.77
N ALA A 235 4.33 24.10 20.15
CA ALA A 235 4.98 22.85 19.80
C ALA A 235 5.77 23.02 18.50
N THR A 236 7.00 22.54 18.47
CA THR A 236 7.87 22.56 17.29
C THR A 236 8.24 21.14 16.87
N LEU A 237 8.31 20.93 15.55
CA LEU A 237 8.76 19.67 14.96
C LEU A 237 10.28 19.65 14.89
N VAL A 238 10.91 18.64 15.48
CA VAL A 238 12.35 18.38 15.32
C VAL A 238 12.54 17.57 14.04
N PRO A 239 13.30 18.05 13.04
CA PRO A 239 13.56 17.29 11.81
C PRO A 239 14.20 15.96 12.12
N SER A 240 13.82 14.96 11.34
CA SER A 240 14.07 13.60 11.75
C SER A 240 15.25 13.01 11.00
N ALA A 241 16.13 12.30 11.73
CA ALA A 241 17.53 12.11 11.33
C ALA A 241 17.83 10.75 10.69
N ASN A 242 16.98 9.75 10.95
CA ASN A 242 17.21 8.36 10.54
C ASN A 242 16.05 7.79 9.72
N LEU A 243 16.37 7.15 8.60
CA LEU A 243 15.38 6.44 7.79
C LEU A 243 14.87 5.17 8.49
N ALA A 244 15.76 4.46 9.19
CA ALA A 244 15.46 3.21 9.87
C ALA A 244 14.75 3.49 11.21
N THR A 245 13.43 3.35 11.23
CA THR A 245 12.55 3.61 12.38
C THR A 245 12.78 2.65 13.55
N ASP A 246 13.23 1.43 13.26
CA ASP A 246 13.60 0.39 14.24
C ASP A 246 14.85 0.74 15.07
N SER A 247 15.69 1.65 14.58
CA SER A 247 16.92 2.10 15.27
C SER A 247 16.73 3.32 16.16
N ILE A 248 15.52 3.88 16.23
CA ILE A 248 15.23 5.08 17.01
C ILE A 248 15.39 4.78 18.51
N GLN A 249 16.34 5.47 19.15
CA GLN A 249 16.45 5.48 20.60
C GLN A 249 15.30 6.30 21.19
N ARG A 250 14.59 5.72 22.15
CA ARG A 250 13.38 6.30 22.75
C ARG A 250 13.71 7.02 24.04
N ASP A 251 13.24 8.25 24.16
CA ASP A 251 13.42 9.05 25.38
C ASP A 251 12.50 8.56 26.48
N ALA A 252 13.03 8.26 27.67
CA ALA A 252 12.18 7.81 28.79
C ALA A 252 11.23 8.90 29.34
N MET A 253 11.50 10.17 29.04
CA MET A 253 10.70 11.32 29.46
C MET A 253 10.85 12.47 28.48
N LEU A 254 9.88 13.39 28.47
CA LEU A 254 9.97 14.61 27.67
C LEU A 254 11.09 15.50 28.23
N PRO A 255 11.85 16.22 27.37
CA PRO A 255 12.87 17.14 27.84
C PRO A 255 12.29 18.16 28.84
N PRO A 256 12.98 18.46 29.95
CA PRO A 256 12.50 19.42 30.94
C PRO A 256 12.17 20.78 30.29
N GLY A 257 10.95 21.26 30.51
CA GLY A 257 10.47 22.54 29.95
C GLY A 257 9.98 22.48 28.50
N GLU A 258 9.91 21.29 27.89
CA GLU A 258 9.44 21.07 26.52
C GLU A 258 8.25 20.10 26.45
N ASP A 259 7.50 19.99 27.55
CA ASP A 259 6.37 19.09 27.75
C ASP A 259 5.01 19.79 27.66
N CYS A 260 4.98 21.03 27.13
CA CYS A 260 3.81 21.90 27.08
C CYS A 260 3.16 22.15 28.46
N SER A 261 3.87 21.99 29.59
CA SER A 261 3.27 22.18 30.93
C SER A 261 3.63 23.50 31.62
N GLN A 262 4.79 24.10 31.29
CA GLN A 262 5.27 25.33 31.93
C GLN A 262 5.49 26.47 30.94
N GLY A 263 4.74 27.56 31.12
CA GLY A 263 4.91 28.81 30.37
C GLY A 263 4.88 30.02 31.32
N THR A 264 6.02 30.65 31.54
CA THR A 264 6.10 31.92 32.28
C THR A 264 5.79 33.09 31.34
N GLY A 265 4.49 33.37 31.17
CA GLY A 265 4.02 34.56 30.44
C GLY A 265 3.77 34.37 28.94
N GLY A 266 3.66 33.13 28.46
CA GLY A 266 3.36 32.79 27.06
C GLY A 266 3.03 31.30 26.89
N ALA A 267 2.76 30.87 25.65
CA ALA A 267 2.51 29.45 25.35
C ALA A 267 3.71 28.58 25.81
N ALA A 268 3.42 27.47 26.50
CA ALA A 268 4.44 26.55 26.97
C ALA A 268 5.19 25.92 25.78
N LYS A 269 6.48 25.63 25.92
CA LYS A 269 7.23 25.02 24.82
C LYS A 269 6.93 23.53 24.72
N GLY A 270 6.88 23.04 23.48
CA GLY A 270 6.79 21.62 23.18
C GLY A 270 7.78 21.24 22.09
N GLN A 271 8.50 20.13 22.24
CA GLN A 271 9.27 19.55 21.15
C GLN A 271 8.78 18.15 20.80
N VAL A 272 8.57 17.92 19.51
CA VAL A 272 8.17 16.62 18.97
C VAL A 272 9.29 16.09 18.08
N SER A 273 9.96 15.04 18.55
CA SER A 273 11.09 14.37 17.91
C SER A 273 10.78 12.89 17.66
N ASP A 274 11.63 12.21 16.88
CA ASP A 274 11.51 10.76 16.68
C ASP A 274 11.56 9.99 18.01
N ALA A 275 12.44 10.44 18.91
CA ALA A 275 12.73 9.79 20.19
C ALA A 275 11.60 9.96 21.21
N ASN A 276 10.86 11.08 21.16
CA ASN A 276 9.91 11.45 22.21
C ASN A 276 8.44 11.40 21.78
N LEU A 277 8.15 11.22 20.49
CA LEU A 277 6.78 11.24 19.94
C LEU A 277 5.81 10.29 20.65
N TRP A 278 6.29 9.12 21.08
CA TRP A 278 5.49 8.14 21.79
C TRP A 278 5.03 8.59 23.19
N LEU A 279 5.78 9.48 23.84
CA LEU A 279 5.41 10.06 25.14
C LEU A 279 4.20 10.99 25.01
N TRP A 280 3.99 11.58 23.83
CA TRP A 280 2.85 12.44 23.54
C TRP A 280 1.55 11.66 23.30
N GLY A 281 1.61 10.34 23.13
CA GLY A 281 0.49 9.49 22.71
C GLY A 281 -0.78 9.61 23.58
N GLN A 282 -0.65 9.91 24.87
CA GLN A 282 -1.82 10.16 25.73
C GLN A 282 -2.56 11.48 25.43
N ARG A 283 -1.86 12.48 24.88
CA ARG A 283 -2.41 13.81 24.57
C ARG A 283 -2.82 13.94 23.10
N VAL A 284 -2.05 13.34 22.20
CA VAL A 284 -2.26 13.49 20.74
C VAL A 284 -2.89 12.25 20.10
N GLY A 285 -3.07 11.18 20.87
CA GLY A 285 -3.46 9.86 20.35
C GLY A 285 -2.27 9.08 19.79
N MET A 286 -2.44 7.76 19.70
CA MET A 286 -1.47 6.91 19.02
C MET A 286 -1.60 7.06 17.48
N PRO A 287 -0.48 6.90 16.75
CA PRO A 287 -0.39 7.07 15.32
C PRO A 287 -1.17 6.01 14.56
N PRO A 288 -1.73 6.43 13.43
CA PRO A 288 -2.68 7.53 13.37
C PRO A 288 -4.09 6.99 13.58
N GLN A 289 -5.04 7.88 13.91
CA GLN A 289 -6.48 7.58 13.81
C GLN A 289 -6.76 6.88 12.47
N ALA A 290 -7.69 5.91 12.46
CA ALA A 290 -7.99 4.97 11.36
C ALA A 290 -7.30 5.38 10.04
N TYR A 291 -6.10 4.83 9.83
CA TYR A 291 -5.15 5.31 8.84
C TYR A 291 -5.84 5.46 7.48
N THR A 292 -5.85 6.68 6.95
CA THR A 292 -6.30 6.92 5.58
C THR A 292 -5.15 6.55 4.64
N PRO A 293 -5.33 5.58 3.74
CA PRO A 293 -4.29 5.17 2.78
C PRO A 293 -3.67 6.37 2.08
N PHE A 294 -2.33 6.43 2.03
CA PHE A 294 -1.58 7.51 1.37
C PHE A 294 -1.92 8.95 1.82
N LYS A 295 -2.36 9.16 3.06
CA LYS A 295 -2.75 10.50 3.57
C LYS A 295 -1.68 11.59 3.43
N SER A 296 -0.40 11.23 3.50
CA SER A 296 0.72 12.18 3.32
C SER A 296 0.85 12.73 1.90
N PHE A 297 0.12 12.17 0.94
CA PHE A 297 0.22 12.53 -0.47
C PHE A 297 -0.99 13.35 -0.92
N ARG A 298 -0.79 14.18 -1.95
CA ARG A 298 -1.85 15.00 -2.55
C ARG A 298 -3.02 14.16 -3.05
N SER A 299 -2.74 12.95 -3.55
CA SER A 299 -3.74 11.98 -3.97
C SER A 299 -3.21 10.56 -3.78
N PHE A 300 -4.14 9.59 -3.78
CA PHE A 300 -3.79 8.16 -3.75
C PHE A 300 -2.87 7.77 -4.92
N ALA A 301 -3.14 8.28 -6.12
CA ALA A 301 -2.32 8.03 -7.31
C ALA A 301 -0.91 8.63 -7.18
N ASP A 302 -0.78 9.84 -6.62
CA ASP A 302 0.53 10.44 -6.35
C ASP A 302 1.35 9.60 -5.36
N GLY A 303 0.68 9.05 -4.35
CA GLY A 303 1.30 8.13 -3.38
C GLY A 303 1.80 6.84 -4.02
N VAL A 304 1.01 6.23 -4.91
CA VAL A 304 1.41 5.05 -5.68
C VAL A 304 2.59 5.38 -6.61
N ALA A 305 2.55 6.52 -7.31
CA ALA A 305 3.64 6.95 -8.17
C ALA A 305 4.94 7.21 -7.40
N TYR A 306 4.84 7.78 -6.19
CA TYR A 306 5.96 7.93 -5.29
C TYR A 306 6.52 6.56 -4.85
N ALA A 307 5.66 5.63 -4.46
CA ALA A 307 6.09 4.28 -4.08
C ALA A 307 6.79 3.56 -5.24
N TRP A 308 6.27 3.68 -6.46
CA TRP A 308 6.87 3.14 -7.67
C TRP A 308 8.26 3.71 -7.93
N SER A 309 8.38 5.04 -8.01
CA SER A 309 9.65 5.71 -8.30
C SER A 309 10.71 5.45 -7.22
N THR A 310 10.30 5.38 -5.95
CA THR A 310 11.17 5.02 -4.83
C THR A 310 11.67 3.58 -4.97
N ALA A 311 10.78 2.63 -5.26
CA ALA A 311 11.16 1.23 -5.45
C ALA A 311 12.11 1.03 -6.65
N GLU A 312 11.89 1.75 -7.75
CA GLU A 312 12.79 1.77 -8.91
C GLU A 312 14.20 2.29 -8.54
N SER A 313 14.26 3.37 -7.75
CA SER A 313 15.52 3.92 -7.26
C SER A 313 16.26 2.94 -6.34
N ILE A 314 15.55 2.33 -5.38
CA ILE A 314 16.14 1.37 -4.44
C ILE A 314 16.63 0.12 -5.18
N ALA A 315 15.85 -0.39 -6.14
CA ALA A 315 16.22 -1.57 -6.91
C ALA A 315 17.49 -1.36 -7.76
N GLY A 316 17.75 -0.12 -8.19
CA GLY A 316 18.95 0.27 -8.94
C GLY A 316 20.20 0.45 -8.08
N GLN A 317 20.10 0.44 -6.75
CA GLN A 317 21.23 0.52 -5.84
C GLN A 317 21.86 -0.89 -5.66
N ARG A 318 23.19 -0.93 -5.64
CA ARG A 318 23.97 -2.17 -5.57
C ARG A 318 23.92 -2.80 -4.19
#